data_AF-A0ABD3BJS5-F1
#
_entry.id   AF-A0ABD3BJS5-F1
#
_cell.length_a   1.000
_cell.length_b   1.000
_cell.length_c   1.000
_cell.angle_alpha   90.00
_cell.angle_beta   90.00
_cell.angle_gamma   90.00
#
_symmetry.space_group_name_H-M   'P 1'
#
loop_
_entity.id
_entity.type
_entity.pdbx_description
1 polymer ?
#
loop_
_entity_poly.entity_id
_entity_poly.type
_entity_poly.pdbx_seq_one_letter_code
_entity_poly.pdbx_strand_id
1 'polypeptide(L)'
;MRKSEKRGKGVNLLFGPPGTGKSTMIAAMANLLKYDVYDIELTAVKDNTELRKLLIDTSNKSVIVIEDIDCSLDLTGQREKNKNEENDEEEKMKSINSKRS
;
A
#
# COMPACT_ATOMS: atom_id res chain seq x y z
N MET A 1 1.65 27.79 -32.32
CA MET A 1 1.83 27.46 -30.88
C MET A 1 1.05 26.19 -30.57
N ARG A 2 1.71 25.08 -30.23
CA ARG A 2 1.03 23.88 -29.70
C ARG A 2 0.81 24.12 -28.20
N LYS A 3 -0.44 24.15 -27.75
CA LYS A 3 -0.76 24.16 -26.32
C LYS A 3 -0.24 22.84 -25.75
N SER A 4 0.71 22.89 -24.83
CA SER A 4 1.17 21.72 -24.10
C SER A 4 0.08 21.30 -23.12
N GLU A 5 -0.62 20.22 -23.44
CA GLU A 5 -1.64 19.65 -22.56
C GLU A 5 -0.93 18.93 -21.40
N LYS A 6 -0.92 19.57 -20.22
CA LYS A 6 -0.43 18.94 -19.00
C LYS A 6 -1.42 17.86 -18.58
N ARG A 7 -1.13 16.60 -18.89
CA ARG A 7 -1.85 15.44 -18.36
C ARG A 7 -1.35 15.15 -16.95
N GLY A 8 -2.13 15.55 -15.94
CA GLY A 8 -1.86 15.22 -14.54
C GLY A 8 -2.32 13.79 -14.22
N LYS A 9 -1.54 13.08 -13.40
CA LYS A 9 -2.00 11.85 -12.75
C LYS A 9 -2.73 12.25 -11.46
N GLY A 10 -3.98 11.81 -11.30
CA GLY A 10 -4.76 12.01 -10.07
C GLY A 10 -4.87 10.70 -9.30
N VAL A 11 -4.88 10.78 -7.97
CA VAL A 11 -5.09 9.63 -7.06
C VAL A 11 -6.42 9.85 -6.34
N ASN A 12 -7.27 8.82 -6.31
CA ASN A 12 -8.51 8.81 -5.56
C ASN A 12 -8.49 7.66 -4.55
N LEU A 13 -9.04 7.88 -3.37
CA LEU A 13 -9.20 6.86 -2.34
C LEU A 13 -10.69 6.55 -2.17
N LEU A 14 -11.07 5.29 -2.39
CA LEU A 14 -12.42 4.78 -2.11
C LEU A 14 -12.36 3.93 -0.85
N PHE A 15 -13.04 4.35 0.22
CA PHE A 15 -13.08 3.64 1.48
C PHE A 15 -14.53 3.38 1.92
N GLY A 16 -14.73 2.34 2.74
CA GLY A 16 -16.03 1.98 3.31
C GLY A 16 -16.18 0.47 3.53
N PRO A 17 -17.25 0.03 4.21
CA PRO A 17 -17.52 -1.38 4.51
C PRO A 17 -17.48 -2.30 3.27
N PRO A 18 -17.21 -3.61 3.43
CA PRO A 18 -17.35 -4.57 2.34
C PRO A 18 -18.79 -4.57 1.79
N GLY A 19 -18.95 -4.78 0.48
CA GLY A 19 -20.27 -4.82 -0.17
C GLY A 19 -20.87 -3.45 -0.53
N THR A 20 -20.20 -2.32 -0.28
CA THR A 20 -20.68 -0.97 -0.67
C THR A 20 -20.42 -0.59 -2.13
N GLY A 21 -19.99 -1.54 -2.97
CA GLY A 21 -19.84 -1.32 -4.41
C GLY A 21 -18.61 -0.49 -4.81
N LYS A 22 -17.56 -0.43 -3.99
CA LYS A 22 -16.30 0.29 -4.33
C LYS A 22 -15.70 -0.18 -5.66
N SER A 23 -15.50 -1.50 -5.82
CA SER A 23 -14.98 -2.07 -7.07
C SER A 23 -15.97 -1.88 -8.24
N THR A 24 -17.29 -1.92 -7.97
CA THR A 24 -18.32 -1.59 -8.97
C THR A 24 -18.22 -0.14 -9.45
N MET A 25 -17.95 0.81 -8.55
CA MET A 25 -17.76 2.22 -8.89
C MET A 25 -16.54 2.39 -9.79
N ILE A 26 -15.43 1.71 -9.50
CA ILE A 26 -14.23 1.74 -10.34
C ILE A 26 -14.55 1.23 -11.75
N ALA A 27 -15.21 0.07 -11.86
CA ALA A 27 -15.61 -0.49 -13.15
C ALA A 27 -16.56 0.44 -13.93
N ALA A 28 -17.51 1.08 -13.25
CA ALA A 28 -18.42 2.04 -13.85
C ALA A 28 -17.68 3.29 -14.37
N MET A 29 -16.74 3.84 -13.60
CA MET A 29 -15.92 4.99 -14.00
C MET A 29 -15.03 4.66 -15.20
N ALA A 30 -14.37 3.50 -15.19
CA ALA A 30 -13.53 3.06 -16.30
C ALA A 30 -14.35 2.88 -17.59
N ASN A 31 -15.54 2.27 -17.50
CA ASN A 31 -16.44 2.12 -18.66
C ASN A 31 -16.98 3.46 -19.16
N LEU A 32 -17.31 4.39 -18.26
CA LEU A 32 -17.79 5.73 -18.62
C LEU A 32 -16.71 6.52 -19.37
N LEU A 33 -15.45 6.47 -18.90
CA LEU A 33 -14.33 7.19 -19.48
C LEU A 33 -13.64 6.46 -20.63
N LYS A 34 -14.00 5.18 -20.86
CA LYS A 34 -13.34 4.26 -21.81
C LYS A 34 -11.85 4.08 -21.50
N TYR A 35 -11.55 3.81 -20.23
CA TYR A 35 -10.20 3.59 -19.74
C TYR A 35 -9.96 2.09 -19.49
N ASP A 36 -8.73 1.65 -19.74
CA ASP A 36 -8.28 0.29 -19.40
C ASP A 36 -8.12 0.16 -17.89
N VAL A 37 -8.47 -0.99 -17.31
CA VAL A 37 -8.34 -1.26 -15.87
C VAL A 37 -7.16 -2.20 -15.62
N TYR A 38 -6.25 -1.79 -14.75
CA TYR A 38 -5.10 -2.57 -14.32
C TYR A 38 -5.16 -2.82 -12.82
N ASP A 39 -5.33 -4.06 -12.42
CA ASP A 39 -5.26 -4.48 -11.03
C ASP A 39 -3.81 -4.85 -10.68
N ILE A 40 -3.26 -4.24 -9.62
CA ILE A 40 -1.89 -4.49 -9.16
C ILE A 40 -1.94 -5.28 -7.86
N GLU A 41 -1.50 -6.54 -7.94
CA GLU A 41 -1.27 -7.38 -6.79
C GLU A 41 0.10 -7.06 -6.16
N LEU A 42 0.12 -6.20 -5.13
CA LEU A 42 1.36 -5.76 -4.47
C LEU A 42 2.17 -6.91 -3.85
N THR A 43 1.52 -8.00 -3.45
CA THR A 43 2.18 -9.21 -2.91
C THR A 43 3.02 -9.95 -3.95
N ALA A 44 2.72 -9.78 -5.23
CA ALA A 44 3.47 -10.35 -6.34
C ALA A 44 4.66 -9.47 -6.79
N VAL A 45 4.73 -8.21 -6.32
CA VAL A 45 5.78 -7.26 -6.70
C VAL A 45 6.97 -7.39 -5.76
N LYS A 46 8.15 -7.68 -6.30
CA LYS A 46 9.35 -7.98 -5.52
C LYS A 46 9.97 -6.76 -4.85
N ASP A 47 10.02 -5.63 -5.56
CA ASP A 47 10.64 -4.40 -5.09
C ASP A 47 10.06 -3.14 -5.77
N ASN A 48 10.48 -1.98 -5.25
CA ASN A 48 10.04 -0.68 -5.76
C ASN A 48 10.48 -0.39 -7.21
N THR A 49 11.51 -1.06 -7.71
CA THR A 49 11.96 -0.92 -9.09
C THR A 49 10.96 -1.58 -10.03
N GLU A 50 10.51 -2.78 -9.69
CA GLU A 50 9.46 -3.48 -10.42
C GLU A 50 8.12 -2.72 -10.36
N LEU A 51 7.72 -2.22 -9.19
CA LEU A 51 6.52 -1.39 -9.05
C LEU A 51 6.60 -0.15 -9.94
N ARG A 52 7.73 0.57 -9.92
CA ARG A 52 7.94 1.74 -10.79
C ARG A 52 7.83 1.39 -12.26
N LYS A 53 8.39 0.25 -12.67
CA LYS A 53 8.34 -0.22 -14.05
C LYS A 53 6.89 -0.45 -14.47
N LEU A 54 6.09 -1.16 -13.67
CA LEU A 54 4.65 -1.37 -13.93
C LEU A 54 3.90 -0.04 -14.11
N LEU A 55 4.12 0.92 -13.22
CA LEU A 55 3.48 2.24 -13.27
C LEU A 55 3.90 3.11 -14.47
N ILE A 56 5.10 2.88 -15.03
CA ILE A 56 5.62 3.57 -16.21
C ILE A 56 5.11 2.91 -17.49
N ASP A 57 5.08 1.57 -17.52
CA ASP A 57 4.69 0.77 -18.69
C ASP A 57 3.18 0.75 -18.93
N THR A 58 2.38 1.23 -17.95
CA THR A 58 0.92 1.33 -18.09
C THR A 58 0.53 2.31 -19.22
N SER A 59 -0.48 1.94 -20.01
CA SER A 59 -0.99 2.74 -21.12
C SER A 59 -1.56 4.09 -20.66
N ASN A 60 -1.60 5.07 -21.58
CA ASN A 60 -2.40 6.28 -21.38
C ASN A 60 -3.90 5.91 -21.35
N LYS A 61 -4.73 6.69 -20.64
CA LYS A 61 -6.16 6.41 -20.43
C LYS A 61 -6.39 5.08 -19.70
N SER A 62 -5.75 4.95 -18.55
CA SER A 62 -5.84 3.78 -17.69
C SER A 62 -6.28 4.17 -16.29
N VAL A 63 -6.92 3.23 -15.60
CA VAL A 63 -7.16 3.24 -14.16
C VAL A 63 -6.33 2.13 -13.55
N ILE A 64 -5.43 2.50 -12.65
CA ILE A 64 -4.64 1.56 -11.86
C ILE A 64 -5.36 1.38 -10.54
N VAL A 65 -5.64 0.13 -10.18
CA VAL A 65 -6.32 -0.26 -8.95
C VAL A 65 -5.30 -0.89 -8.02
N ILE A 66 -5.30 -0.41 -6.79
CA ILE A 66 -4.54 -0.97 -5.68
C ILE A 66 -5.55 -1.15 -4.54
N GLU A 67 -5.93 -2.39 -4.26
CA GLU A 67 -6.88 -2.73 -3.20
C GLU A 67 -6.14 -3.05 -1.88
N ASP A 68 -6.89 -3.12 -0.78
CA ASP A 68 -6.44 -3.63 0.53
C ASP A 68 -5.16 -3.02 1.13
N ILE A 69 -4.89 -1.74 0.84
CA ILE A 69 -3.72 -1.00 1.38
C ILE A 69 -3.72 -0.87 2.92
N ASP A 70 -4.88 -1.00 3.56
CA ASP A 70 -5.07 -0.82 5.01
C ASP A 70 -5.36 -2.13 5.78
N CYS A 71 -5.40 -3.28 5.10
CA CYS A 71 -5.79 -4.57 5.70
C CYS A 71 -4.75 -5.18 6.68
N SER A 72 -3.69 -4.44 7.02
CA SER A 72 -2.59 -4.90 7.87
C SER A 72 -2.74 -4.57 9.35
N LEU A 73 -3.92 -4.15 9.83
CA LEU A 73 -4.12 -3.80 11.24
C LEU A 73 -3.81 -4.96 12.21
N ASP A 74 -3.81 -6.22 11.76
CA ASP A 74 -3.32 -7.37 12.55
C ASP A 74 -1.81 -7.62 12.42
N LEU A 75 -1.12 -7.03 11.44
CA LEU A 75 0.34 -7.13 11.25
C LEU A 75 1.11 -5.95 11.87
N THR A 76 0.48 -4.79 12.04
CA THR A 76 1.11 -3.65 12.74
C THR A 76 1.17 -3.86 14.26
N GLY A 77 0.33 -4.74 14.83
CA GLY A 77 0.42 -5.17 16.23
C GLY A 77 1.71 -5.91 16.59
N GLN A 78 2.47 -6.41 15.61
CA GLN A 78 3.79 -7.02 15.83
C GLN A 78 4.92 -5.99 15.95
N ARG A 79 4.74 -4.75 15.44
CA ARG A 79 5.75 -3.68 15.60
C ARG A 79 5.81 -3.14 17.03
N GLU A 80 4.72 -3.27 17.79
CA GLU A 80 4.68 -2.93 19.22
C GLU A 80 5.30 -4.05 20.09
N LYS A 81 5.20 -5.32 19.68
CA LYS A 81 5.75 -6.45 20.46
C LYS A 81 7.27 -6.49 20.48
N ASN A 82 7.93 -6.22 19.37
CA ASN A 82 9.40 -6.30 19.29
C ASN A 82 10.11 -5.25 20.18
N LYS A 83 9.47 -4.12 20.48
CA LYS A 83 10.05 -3.13 21.41
C LYS A 83 9.98 -3.54 22.87
N ASN A 84 8.98 -4.34 23.25
CA ASN A 84 8.81 -4.77 24.64
C ASN A 84 9.74 -5.95 24.97
N GLU A 85 9.96 -6.85 24.00
CA GLU A 85 10.89 -7.98 24.17
C GLU A 85 12.35 -7.53 24.30
N GLU A 86 12.79 -6.50 23.54
CA GLU A 86 14.14 -5.93 23.67
C GLU A 86 14.37 -5.22 25.02
N ASN A 87 13.36 -4.54 25.57
CA ASN A 87 13.46 -3.89 26.88
C ASN A 87 13.52 -4.89 28.04
N ASP A 88 12.78 -6.00 27.95
CA ASP A 88 12.76 -7.06 28.97
C ASP A 88 14.08 -7.84 29.03
N GLU A 89 14.77 -8.01 27.89
CA GLU A 89 16.12 -8.62 27.86
C GLU A 89 17.19 -7.69 28.45
N GLU A 90 17.09 -6.38 28.23
CA GLU A 90 18.04 -5.40 28.76
C GLU A 90 17.94 -5.25 30.29
N GLU A 91 16.74 -5.33 30.87
CA GLU A 91 16.53 -5.35 32.33
C GLU A 91 17.04 -6.65 32.98
N LYS A 92 16.87 -7.80 32.32
CA LYS A 92 17.45 -9.08 32.79
C LYS A 92 18.97 -9.05 32.78
N MET A 93 19.59 -8.46 31.75
CA MET A 93 21.06 -8.33 31.66
C MET A 93 21.63 -7.41 32.75
N LYS A 94 20.94 -6.29 33.05
CA LYS A 94 21.32 -5.35 34.12
C LYS A 94 21.22 -5.99 35.52
N SER A 95 20.16 -6.76 35.77
CA SER A 95 19.95 -7.45 37.05
C SER A 95 20.91 -8.63 37.28
N ILE A 96 21.40 -9.28 36.22
CA ILE A 96 22.45 -10.31 36.31
C ILE A 96 23.81 -9.69 36.65
N ASN A 97 24.16 -8.55 36.04
CA ASN A 97 25.43 -7.88 36.29
C ASN A 97 25.51 -7.23 37.68
N SER A 98 24.37 -6.79 38.25
CA SER A 98 24.32 -6.25 39.61
C SER A 98 24.49 -7.30 40.72
N LYS A 99 24.32 -8.60 40.43
CA LYS A 99 24.44 -9.69 41.41
C LYS A 99 25.83 -10.34 41.43
N ARG A 100 26.72 -9.94 40.52
CA ARG A 100 28.09 -10.45 40.39
C ARG A 100 29.16 -9.52 40.96
N SER A 101 28.76 -8.40 41.56
CA SER A 101 29.62 -7.47 42.32
C SER A 101 29.45 -7.66 43.81
#